data_AF-A0A2T7BLM4-F1
#
_entry.id   AF-A0A2T7BLM4-F1
#
_cell.length_a   1.000
_cell.length_b   1.000
_cell.length_c   1.000
_cell.angle_alpha   90.00
_cell.angle_beta   90.00
_cell.angle_gamma   90.00
#
_symmetry.space_group_name_H-M   'P 1'
#
loop_
_entity.id
_entity.type
_entity.pdbx_description
1 polymer ?
#
loop_
_entity_poly.entity_id
_entity_poly.type
_entity_poly.pdbx_seq_one_letter_code
_entity_poly.pdbx_strand_id
1 'polypeptide(L)'
;MKTKSSKNALQEPSAAQQLLHQTGHRLQQRWAGYMGAKTAHWDRHNKLLFLAAICLIGGGMSTAVFVNALRPKPASTRQQRPAETIAPAPLYLPRLIPTGKRDSAVFGRFHHLVDSLRTTPAGRLRLQRYLDKHPGLLDSIAYIEQGMH
;
A
#
# COMPACT_ATOMS: atom_id res chain seq x y z
N MET A 1 -5.53 -0.64 -45.10
CA MET A 1 -4.48 -1.40 -44.38
C MET A 1 -3.44 -0.43 -43.81
N LYS A 2 -3.36 -0.32 -42.48
CA LYS A 2 -2.20 0.13 -41.69
C LYS A 2 -2.51 -0.15 -40.22
N THR A 3 -1.77 -1.07 -39.63
CA THR A 3 -1.84 -1.51 -38.24
C THR A 3 -1.27 -0.44 -37.30
N LYS A 4 -1.94 -0.15 -36.18
CA LYS A 4 -1.33 0.57 -35.05
C LYS A 4 -1.60 -0.18 -33.74
N SER A 5 -0.55 -0.88 -33.34
CA SER A 5 -0.29 -1.48 -32.04
C SER A 5 0.05 -0.40 -31.01
N SER A 6 -0.62 -0.41 -29.84
CA SER A 6 -0.16 0.14 -28.55
C SER A 6 -1.35 0.18 -27.58
N LYS A 7 -1.27 -0.16 -26.30
CA LYS A 7 -0.22 -0.66 -25.42
C LYS A 7 -0.95 -1.18 -24.19
N ASN A 8 -0.75 -2.45 -23.85
CA ASN A 8 -0.88 -2.89 -22.47
C ASN A 8 0.20 -2.14 -21.67
N ALA A 9 -0.16 -0.99 -21.11
CA ALA A 9 0.72 -0.26 -20.20
C ALA A 9 0.67 -0.97 -18.85
N LEU A 10 1.48 -2.05 -18.78
CA LEU A 10 2.00 -2.59 -17.53
C LEU A 10 2.38 -1.40 -16.65
N GLN A 11 1.74 -1.33 -15.48
CA GLN A 11 2.04 -0.36 -14.45
C GLN A 11 3.52 -0.53 -14.10
N GLU A 12 4.37 0.32 -14.68
CA GLU A 12 5.79 0.26 -14.44
C GLU A 12 6.02 0.47 -12.94
N PRO A 13 6.72 -0.44 -12.25
CA PRO A 13 7.06 -0.22 -10.86
C PRO A 13 7.83 1.09 -10.81
N SER A 14 7.36 2.02 -9.98
CA SER A 14 7.95 3.35 -9.85
C SER A 14 9.48 3.22 -9.75
N ALA A 15 10.23 4.11 -10.40
CA ALA A 15 11.69 4.06 -10.38
C ALA A 15 12.25 3.91 -8.95
N ALA A 16 11.54 4.48 -7.96
CA ALA A 16 11.82 4.29 -6.53
C ALA A 16 11.69 2.84 -6.06
N GLN A 17 10.63 2.12 -6.42
CA GLN A 17 10.47 0.70 -6.07
C GLN A 17 11.53 -0.17 -6.76
N GLN A 18 11.82 0.07 -8.03
CA GLN A 18 12.88 -0.66 -8.74
C GLN A 18 14.25 -0.42 -8.09
N LEU A 19 14.55 0.83 -7.69
CA LEU A 19 15.78 1.17 -6.97
C LEU A 19 15.84 0.51 -5.58
N LEU A 20 14.74 0.47 -4.84
CA LEU A 20 14.66 -0.22 -3.55
C LEU A 20 14.87 -1.73 -3.68
N HIS A 21 14.26 -2.36 -4.70
CA HIS A 21 14.47 -3.78 -4.97
C HIS A 21 15.92 -4.09 -5.35
N GLN A 22 16.53 -3.28 -6.22
CA GLN A 22 17.92 -3.47 -6.65
C GLN A 22 18.91 -3.20 -5.51
N THR A 23 18.70 -2.16 -4.70
CA THR A 23 19.57 -1.86 -3.55
C THR A 23 19.46 -2.92 -2.46
N GLY A 24 18.25 -3.41 -2.18
CA GLY A 24 18.02 -4.52 -1.25
C GLY A 24 18.75 -5.78 -1.70
N HIS A 25 18.64 -6.14 -2.98
CA HIS A 25 19.30 -7.34 -3.52
C HIS A 25 20.83 -7.24 -3.45
N ARG A 26 21.41 -6.07 -3.77
CA ARG A 26 22.86 -5.84 -3.65
C ARG A 26 23.34 -5.95 -2.20
N LEU A 27 22.56 -5.42 -1.25
CA LEU A 27 22.88 -5.52 0.16
C LEU A 27 22.83 -6.99 0.62
N GLN A 28 21.78 -7.72 0.24
CA GLN A 28 21.65 -9.16 0.53
C GLN A 28 22.83 -9.96 -0.02
N GLN A 29 23.24 -9.73 -1.27
CA GLN A 29 24.38 -10.42 -1.87
C GLN A 29 25.69 -10.11 -1.14
N ARG A 30 25.93 -8.84 -0.79
CA ARG A 30 27.10 -8.43 0.00
C ARG A 30 27.12 -9.08 1.38
N TRP A 31 25.96 -9.10 2.04
CA TRP A 31 25.84 -9.68 3.36
C TRP A 31 26.00 -11.20 3.33
N ALA A 32 25.43 -11.86 2.33
CA ALA A 32 25.60 -13.29 2.09
C ALA A 32 27.08 -13.64 1.83
N GLY A 33 27.78 -12.85 1.01
CA GLY A 33 29.22 -13.03 0.77
C GLY A 33 30.06 -12.82 2.03
N TYR A 34 29.79 -11.74 2.78
CA TYR A 34 30.47 -11.47 4.06
C TYR A 34 30.25 -12.59 5.07
N MET A 35 29.00 -13.05 5.23
CA MET A 35 28.65 -14.16 6.12
C MET A 35 29.26 -15.47 5.66
N GLY A 36 29.27 -15.74 4.35
CA GLY A 36 29.93 -16.91 3.77
C GLY A 36 31.42 -16.94 4.09
N ALA A 37 32.13 -15.83 3.88
CA ALA A 37 33.55 -15.72 4.21
C ALA A 37 33.80 -15.88 5.72
N LYS A 38 32.94 -15.31 6.56
CA LYS A 38 33.07 -15.38 8.03
C LYS A 38 32.76 -16.77 8.58
N THR A 39 31.82 -17.49 7.97
CA THR A 39 31.39 -18.84 8.38
C THR A 39 32.22 -19.96 7.73
N ALA A 40 33.04 -19.65 6.72
CA ALA A 40 33.91 -20.61 6.04
C ALA A 40 34.87 -21.34 7.01
N HIS A 41 35.40 -20.62 7.99
CA HIS A 41 36.36 -21.13 8.97
C HIS A 41 35.71 -21.62 10.26
N TRP A 42 34.39 -21.71 10.32
CA TRP A 42 33.70 -22.16 11.53
C TRP A 42 33.71 -23.67 11.67
N ASP A 43 34.06 -24.11 12.87
CA ASP A 43 33.88 -25.48 13.31
C ASP A 43 32.39 -25.87 13.37
N ARG A 44 32.10 -27.19 13.34
CA ARG A 44 30.73 -27.73 13.38
C ARG A 44 29.92 -27.21 14.56
N HIS A 45 30.55 -27.09 15.73
CA HIS A 45 29.89 -26.57 16.94
C HIS A 45 29.42 -25.13 16.75
N ASN A 46 30.27 -24.27 16.18
CA ASN A 46 29.95 -22.86 15.96
C ASN A 46 28.80 -22.70 14.94
N LYS A 47 28.75 -23.55 13.91
CA LYS A 47 27.63 -23.58 12.95
C LYS A 47 26.32 -23.98 13.62
N LEU A 48 26.35 -24.98 14.50
CA LEU A 48 25.18 -25.43 15.24
C LEU A 48 24.66 -24.35 16.21
N LEU A 49 25.59 -23.71 16.95
CA LEU A 49 25.27 -22.65 17.90
C LEU A 49 24.65 -21.43 17.19
N PHE A 50 25.19 -21.08 16.02
CA PHE A 50 24.66 -20.01 15.20
C PHE A 50 23.26 -20.32 14.65
N LEU A 51 23.04 -21.56 14.18
CA LEU A 51 21.72 -22.00 13.74
C LEU A 51 20.71 -21.95 14.88
N ALA A 52 21.09 -22.46 16.06
CA ALA A 52 20.26 -22.40 17.26
C ALA A 52 19.92 -20.95 17.63
N ALA A 53 20.88 -20.03 17.55
CA ALA A 53 20.64 -18.60 17.80
C ALA A 53 19.64 -18.00 16.80
N ILE A 54 19.79 -18.29 15.49
CA ILE A 54 18.83 -17.82 14.48
C ILE A 54 17.42 -18.37 14.76
N CYS A 55 17.31 -19.67 15.06
CA CYS A 55 16.03 -20.30 15.37
C CYS A 55 15.39 -19.71 16.63
N LEU A 56 16.18 -19.42 17.68
CA LEU A 56 15.68 -18.78 18.90
C LEU A 56 15.23 -17.34 18.65
N ILE A 57 15.97 -16.57 17.86
CA ILE A 57 15.61 -15.19 17.54
C ILE A 57 14.36 -15.15 16.66
N GLY A 58 14.35 -15.93 15.57
CA GLY A 58 13.22 -16.01 14.65
C GLY A 58 11.96 -16.56 15.33
N GLY A 59 12.09 -17.72 16.00
CA GLY A 59 11.02 -18.33 16.76
C GLY A 59 10.54 -17.43 17.89
N GLY A 60 11.46 -16.83 18.66
CA GLY A 60 11.14 -15.91 19.75
C GLY A 60 10.38 -14.67 19.28
N MET A 61 10.77 -14.06 18.15
CA MET A 61 10.02 -12.94 17.56
C MET A 61 8.63 -13.38 17.10
N SER A 62 8.51 -14.52 16.41
CA SER A 62 7.21 -15.05 15.98
C SER A 62 6.29 -15.34 17.16
N THR A 63 6.80 -15.98 18.21
CA THR A 63 6.06 -16.25 19.45
C THR A 63 5.69 -14.95 20.17
N ALA A 64 6.58 -13.97 20.24
CA ALA A 64 6.28 -12.68 20.86
C ALA A 64 5.16 -11.93 20.12
N VAL A 65 5.17 -11.93 18.79
CA VAL A 65 4.09 -11.35 17.98
C VAL A 65 2.79 -12.10 18.20
N PHE A 66 2.83 -13.43 18.23
CA PHE A 66 1.66 -14.27 18.47
C PHE A 66 1.04 -14.02 19.85
N VAL A 67 1.87 -14.00 20.90
CA VAL A 67 1.42 -13.69 22.27
C VAL A 67 0.85 -12.27 22.34
N ASN A 68 1.47 -11.29 21.67
CA ASN A 68 0.96 -9.93 21.63
C ASN A 68 -0.36 -9.81 20.86
N ALA A 69 -0.61 -10.68 19.87
CA ALA A 69 -1.87 -10.76 19.16
C ALA A 69 -3.01 -11.34 20.03
N LEU A 70 -2.67 -12.29 20.92
CA LEU A 70 -3.63 -12.92 21.83
C LEU A 70 -3.92 -12.09 23.09
N ARG A 71 -3.07 -11.13 23.44
CA ARG A 71 -3.32 -10.26 24.60
C ARG A 71 -4.52 -9.34 24.33
N PRO A 72 -5.55 -9.34 25.21
CA PRO A 72 -6.66 -8.41 25.08
C PRO A 72 -6.12 -6.99 25.22
N LYS A 73 -6.15 -6.23 24.11
CA LYS A 73 -5.78 -4.81 24.14
C LYS A 73 -6.95 -4.04 24.78
N PRO A 74 -6.72 -3.19 25.80
CA PRO A 74 -7.75 -2.27 26.25
C PRO A 74 -8.18 -1.46 25.02
N ALA A 75 -9.48 -1.24 24.88
CA ALA A 75 -10.11 -0.57 23.74
C ALA A 75 -9.63 0.89 23.61
N SER A 76 -8.39 1.08 23.18
CA SER A 76 -7.90 2.32 22.62
C SER A 76 -8.32 2.31 21.17
N THR A 77 -9.26 3.18 20.83
CA THR A 77 -9.84 3.39 19.50
C THR A 77 -8.79 3.92 18.51
N ARG A 78 -7.77 3.12 18.24
CA ARG A 78 -6.85 3.28 17.13
C ARG A 78 -6.91 1.98 16.34
N GLN A 79 -7.91 1.91 15.46
CA GLN A 79 -7.96 0.90 14.40
C GLN A 79 -6.65 0.99 13.62
N GLN A 80 -5.68 0.15 13.98
CA GLN A 80 -4.64 -0.24 13.05
C GLN A 80 -5.36 -1.07 12.01
N ARG A 81 -5.71 -0.45 10.88
CA ARG A 81 -6.14 -1.20 9.69
C ARG A 81 -5.04 -2.22 9.41
N PRO A 82 -5.34 -3.54 9.39
CA PRO A 82 -4.39 -4.49 8.81
C PRO A 82 -4.12 -3.99 7.39
N ALA A 83 -2.86 -4.00 6.96
CA ALA A 83 -2.53 -3.75 5.57
C ALA A 83 -3.36 -4.72 4.74
N GLU A 84 -4.36 -4.21 4.03
CA GLU A 84 -5.15 -5.00 3.09
C GLU A 84 -4.14 -5.62 2.13
N THR A 85 -3.92 -6.91 2.30
CA THR A 85 -3.39 -7.70 1.21
C THR A 85 -4.52 -7.64 0.20
N ILE A 86 -4.36 -6.81 -0.83
CA ILE A 86 -5.28 -6.73 -1.95
C ILE A 86 -5.22 -8.11 -2.61
N ALA A 87 -6.04 -9.03 -2.11
CA ALA A 87 -6.49 -10.14 -2.94
C ALA A 87 -7.11 -9.46 -4.16
N PRO A 88 -6.73 -9.82 -5.39
CA PRO A 88 -7.37 -9.27 -6.58
C PRO A 88 -8.86 -9.58 -6.44
N ALA A 89 -9.65 -8.57 -6.13
CA ALA A 89 -11.09 -8.69 -6.11
C ALA A 89 -11.50 -9.20 -7.50
N PRO A 90 -12.39 -10.21 -7.60
CA PRO A 90 -12.98 -10.50 -8.90
C PRO A 90 -13.57 -9.19 -9.40
N LEU A 91 -13.15 -8.78 -10.61
CA LEU A 91 -13.67 -7.64 -11.34
C LEU A 91 -15.17 -7.84 -11.57
N TYR A 92 -15.98 -7.62 -10.53
CA TYR A 92 -17.34 -7.17 -10.71
C TYR A 92 -17.20 -5.72 -11.15
N LEU A 93 -17.06 -5.52 -12.47
CA LEU A 93 -17.48 -4.26 -13.07
C LEU A 93 -18.94 -4.10 -12.65
N PRO A 94 -19.31 -3.13 -11.80
CA PRO A 94 -20.69 -2.67 -11.82
C PRO A 94 -20.82 -2.12 -13.24
N ARG A 95 -21.64 -2.77 -14.06
CA ARG A 95 -22.08 -2.23 -15.35
C ARG A 95 -22.41 -0.76 -15.08
N LEU A 96 -21.58 0.16 -15.57
CA LEU A 96 -21.82 1.60 -15.41
C LEU A 96 -23.19 1.84 -16.03
N ILE A 97 -24.19 1.97 -15.17
CA ILE A 97 -25.51 2.39 -15.59
C ILE A 97 -25.29 3.81 -16.09
N PRO A 98 -25.62 4.15 -17.34
CA PRO A 98 -25.46 5.51 -17.83
C PRO A 98 -26.40 6.39 -17.00
N THR A 99 -25.84 7.07 -16.01
CA THR A 99 -26.61 8.00 -15.20
C THR A 99 -26.65 9.33 -15.92
N GLY A 100 -27.87 9.76 -16.26
CA GLY A 100 -28.10 10.90 -17.14
C GLY A 100 -27.68 12.25 -16.55
N LYS A 101 -28.04 13.33 -17.25
CA LYS A 101 -27.73 14.76 -16.98
C LYS A 101 -27.91 15.26 -15.53
N ARG A 102 -28.55 14.50 -14.63
CA ARG A 102 -28.68 14.83 -13.21
C ARG A 102 -27.37 14.62 -12.45
N ASP A 103 -26.56 13.65 -12.84
CA ASP A 103 -25.34 13.31 -12.11
C ASP A 103 -24.26 14.35 -12.34
N SER A 104 -24.10 14.86 -13.56
CA SER A 104 -23.18 15.96 -13.87
C SER A 104 -23.48 17.24 -13.06
N ALA A 105 -24.76 17.55 -12.81
CA ALA A 105 -25.15 18.68 -11.97
C ALA A 105 -24.77 18.46 -10.48
N VAL A 106 -24.77 17.22 -10.00
CA VAL A 106 -24.33 16.88 -8.64
C VAL A 106 -22.82 17.02 -8.51
N PHE A 107 -22.04 16.54 -9.48
CA PHE A 107 -20.58 16.73 -9.50
C PHE A 107 -20.19 18.20 -9.60
N GLY A 108 -20.89 18.99 -10.43
CA GLY A 108 -20.68 20.45 -10.49
C GLY A 108 -20.92 21.16 -9.15
N ARG A 109 -21.98 20.78 -8.42
CA ARG A 109 -22.24 21.32 -7.07
C ARG A 109 -21.19 20.88 -6.05
N PHE A 110 -20.72 19.64 -6.16
CA PHE A 110 -19.65 19.13 -5.31
C PHE A 110 -18.35 19.93 -5.52
N HIS A 111 -17.91 20.12 -6.76
CA HIS A 111 -16.73 20.92 -7.10
C HIS A 111 -16.86 22.36 -6.58
N HIS A 112 -18.01 23.01 -6.79
CA HIS A 112 -18.27 24.35 -6.27
C HIS A 112 -18.18 24.42 -4.74
N LEU A 113 -18.69 23.40 -4.03
CA LEU A 113 -18.61 23.34 -2.58
C LEU A 113 -17.17 23.14 -2.09
N VAL A 114 -16.41 22.27 -2.76
CA VAL A 114 -14.98 22.04 -2.45
C VAL A 114 -14.18 23.32 -2.67
N ASP A 115 -14.41 24.03 -3.77
CA ASP A 115 -13.73 25.27 -4.07
C ASP A 115 -14.11 26.38 -3.09
N SER A 116 -15.40 26.50 -2.74
CA SER A 116 -15.85 27.41 -1.69
C SER A 116 -15.15 27.13 -0.35
N LEU A 117 -15.03 25.86 0.07
CA LEU A 117 -14.32 25.49 1.28
C LEU A 117 -12.81 25.80 1.22
N ARG A 118 -12.20 25.75 0.04
CA ARG A 118 -10.77 26.08 -0.14
C ARG A 118 -10.47 27.57 0.03
N THR A 119 -11.44 28.45 -0.20
CA THR A 119 -11.23 29.91 -0.09
C THR A 119 -11.00 30.39 1.34
N THR A 120 -11.48 29.66 2.35
CA THR A 120 -11.36 30.07 3.76
C THR A 120 -10.38 29.19 4.53
N PRO A 121 -9.61 29.73 5.49
CA PRO A 121 -8.69 28.93 6.30
C PRO A 121 -9.41 27.88 7.15
N ALA A 122 -10.58 28.20 7.70
CA ALA A 122 -11.41 27.25 8.44
C ALA A 122 -12.03 26.17 7.53
N GLY A 123 -12.43 26.53 6.31
CA GLY A 123 -12.95 25.59 5.32
C GLY A 123 -11.90 24.60 4.85
N ARG A 124 -10.65 25.05 4.63
CA ARG A 124 -9.51 24.18 4.29
C ARG A 124 -9.25 23.13 5.35
N LEU A 125 -9.26 23.52 6.62
CA LEU A 125 -9.09 22.58 7.75
C LEU A 125 -10.24 21.57 7.83
N ARG A 126 -11.48 21.99 7.58
CA ARG A 126 -12.63 21.06 7.53
C ARG A 126 -12.53 20.08 6.38
N LEU A 127 -12.16 20.57 5.19
CA LEU A 127 -11.97 19.75 4.00
C LEU A 127 -10.83 18.75 4.22
N GLN A 128 -9.71 19.19 4.78
CA GLN A 128 -8.58 18.31 5.09
C GLN A 128 -8.97 17.20 6.08
N ARG A 129 -9.61 17.56 7.20
CA ARG A 129 -10.11 16.55 8.17
C ARG A 129 -11.11 15.58 7.57
N TYR A 130 -11.90 16.03 6.60
CA TYR A 130 -12.86 15.18 5.90
C TYR A 130 -12.14 14.21 4.94
N LEU A 131 -11.17 14.70 4.17
CA LEU A 131 -10.34 13.87 3.27
C LEU A 131 -9.46 12.88 4.05
N ASP A 132 -8.96 13.26 5.22
CA ASP A 132 -8.19 12.37 6.10
C ASP A 132 -9.04 11.18 6.59
N LYS A 133 -10.35 11.39 6.78
CA LYS A 133 -11.31 10.33 7.13
C LYS A 133 -11.73 9.49 5.92
N HIS A 134 -11.65 10.05 4.72
CA HIS A 134 -12.09 9.43 3.45
C HIS A 134 -10.98 9.46 2.40
N PRO A 135 -9.88 8.70 2.59
CA PRO A 135 -8.80 8.64 1.61
C PRO A 135 -9.30 8.05 0.29
N GLY A 136 -8.91 8.66 -0.83
CA GLY A 136 -9.30 8.22 -2.18
C GLY A 136 -10.67 8.73 -2.67
N LEU A 137 -11.38 9.56 -1.89
CA LEU A 137 -12.68 10.12 -2.29
C LEU A 137 -12.57 10.95 -3.58
N LEU A 138 -11.59 11.85 -3.66
CA LEU A 138 -11.40 12.70 -4.84
C LEU A 138 -11.03 11.88 -6.08
N ASP A 139 -10.29 10.79 -5.90
CA ASP A 139 -9.87 9.89 -6.98
C ASP A 139 -11.05 9.04 -7.49
N SER A 140 -11.88 8.55 -6.57
CA SER A 140 -13.11 7.82 -6.91
C SER A 140 -14.11 8.71 -7.66
N ILE A 141 -14.23 9.98 -7.25
CA ILE A 141 -15.07 10.96 -7.94
C ILE A 141 -14.53 11.24 -9.34
N ALA A 142 -13.22 11.45 -9.48
CA ALA A 142 -12.59 11.68 -10.78
C ALA A 142 -12.75 10.48 -11.72
N TYR A 143 -12.65 9.25 -11.20
CA TYR A 143 -12.88 8.03 -11.97
C TYR A 143 -14.31 7.93 -12.51
N ILE A 144 -15.31 8.25 -11.67
CA ILE A 144 -16.71 8.28 -12.10
C ILE A 144 -16.95 9.39 -13.13
N GLU A 145 -16.34 10.56 -12.94
CA GLU A 145 -16.45 11.70 -13.85
C GLU A 145 -15.87 11.38 -15.24
N GLN A 146 -14.74 10.67 -15.30
CA GLN A 146 -14.16 10.17 -16.56
C GLN A 146 -15.07 9.17 -17.29
N GLY A 147 -15.87 8.39 -16.57
CA GLY A 147 -16.79 7.41 -17.14
C GLY A 147 -18.13 8.00 -17.65
N MET A 148 -18.40 9.28 -17.39
CA MET A 148 -19.62 9.98 -17.84
C MET A 148 -19.42 10.81 -19.13
N HIS A 149 -18.18 10.96 -19.60
CA HIS A 149 -17.84 11.59 -20.88
C HIS A 149 -17.73 10.56 -22.00
#